data_AF-A0A6I2SUQ5-F1
#
_entry.id   AF-A0A6I2SUQ5-F1
#
_cell.length_a   1.000
_cell.length_b   1.000
_cell.length_c   1.000
_cell.angle_alpha   90.00
_cell.angle_beta   90.00
_cell.angle_gamma   90.00
#
_symmetry.space_group_name_H-M   'P 1'
#
loop_
_entity.id
_entity.type
_entity.pdbx_description
1 polymer ?
#
loop_
_entity_poly.entity_id
_entity_poly.type
_entity_poly.pdbx_seq_one_letter_code
_entity_poly.pdbx_strand_id
1 'polypeptide(L)'
;MPKTKHDDIVDYWSEHQDECGLSVDWAEAHERCWRCGYKSKLERCHIIPDSMAGPDEPSNLVLLCHRCHREAPNVKDPRFMWIWIRAYGTSFYDTFWTLRGMEEFEKMFKRKPFAEFEARNISQEVIRAAMFEAMQSATIHFGEGRMNPSTIACVLYQVEEKLLK
;
A
#
# COMPACT_ATOMS: atom_id res chain seq x y z
N MET A 1 30.52 -9.69 -3.21
CA MET A 1 29.60 -10.31 -4.18
C MET A 1 28.65 -9.24 -4.70
N PRO A 2 28.22 -9.29 -5.98
CA PRO A 2 27.20 -8.37 -6.48
C PRO A 2 25.88 -8.58 -5.73
N LYS A 3 25.12 -7.51 -5.50
CA LYS A 3 23.78 -7.58 -4.93
C LYS A 3 22.82 -8.28 -5.90
N THR A 4 21.89 -9.08 -5.40
CA THR A 4 20.82 -9.73 -6.19
C THR A 4 20.06 -8.70 -7.03
N LYS A 5 19.67 -9.00 -8.27
CA LYS A 5 18.86 -8.06 -9.07
C LYS A 5 17.38 -8.20 -8.73
N HIS A 6 16.59 -7.18 -9.07
CA HIS A 6 15.13 -7.24 -8.89
C HIS A 6 14.53 -8.33 -9.78
N ASP A 7 15.01 -8.47 -11.01
CA ASP A 7 14.56 -9.49 -11.97
C ASP A 7 14.78 -10.89 -11.40
N ASP A 8 15.97 -11.19 -10.87
CA ASP A 8 16.25 -12.50 -10.24
C ASP A 8 15.27 -12.84 -9.09
N ILE A 9 14.84 -11.81 -8.34
CA ILE A 9 13.88 -11.96 -7.23
C ILE A 9 12.47 -12.24 -7.77
N VAL A 10 12.03 -11.49 -8.79
CA VAL A 10 10.71 -11.68 -9.42
C VAL A 10 10.64 -13.05 -10.10
N ASP A 11 11.66 -13.41 -10.88
CA ASP A 11 11.74 -14.68 -11.59
C ASP A 11 11.61 -15.85 -10.62
N TYR A 12 12.41 -15.84 -9.54
CA TYR A 12 12.33 -16.86 -8.50
C TYR A 12 10.91 -16.97 -7.91
N TRP A 13 10.34 -15.86 -7.45
CA TRP A 13 9.05 -15.93 -6.75
C TRP A 13 7.86 -16.22 -7.66
N SER A 14 7.93 -15.86 -8.94
CA SER A 14 6.90 -16.20 -9.92
C SER A 14 6.71 -17.71 -10.11
N GLU A 15 7.75 -18.50 -9.85
CA GLU A 15 7.72 -19.97 -9.89
C GLU A 15 7.36 -20.61 -8.53
N HIS A 16 7.47 -19.87 -7.42
CA HIS A 16 7.40 -20.42 -6.06
C HIS A 16 6.22 -19.89 -5.23
N GLN A 17 5.52 -18.86 -5.69
CA GLN A 17 4.38 -18.24 -5.02
C GLN A 17 3.28 -17.92 -6.03
N ASP A 18 2.05 -18.18 -5.62
CA ASP A 18 0.88 -17.69 -6.33
C ASP A 18 0.60 -16.21 -5.99
N GLU A 19 0.04 -15.48 -6.96
CA GLU A 19 -0.29 -14.06 -6.83
C GLU A 19 -1.53 -13.83 -5.93
N CYS A 20 -2.30 -14.87 -5.60
CA CYS A 20 -3.55 -14.72 -4.85
C CYS A 20 -3.35 -14.03 -3.50
N GLY A 21 -3.96 -12.85 -3.34
CA GLY A 21 -3.84 -12.05 -2.13
C GLY A 21 -2.58 -11.18 -2.08
N LEU A 22 -1.76 -11.12 -3.13
CA LEU A 22 -0.82 -10.03 -3.32
C LEU A 22 -1.55 -8.80 -3.88
N SER A 23 -0.97 -7.62 -3.69
CA SER A 23 -1.46 -6.38 -4.33
C SER A 23 -0.80 -6.12 -5.69
N VAL A 24 -0.10 -7.12 -6.24
CA VAL A 24 0.71 -7.03 -7.45
C VAL A 24 0.64 -8.34 -8.22
N ASP A 25 0.67 -8.24 -9.55
CA ASP A 25 0.90 -9.38 -10.45
C ASP A 25 2.41 -9.47 -10.78
N TRP A 26 2.94 -10.68 -10.96
CA TRP A 26 4.34 -10.95 -11.31
C TRP A 26 4.79 -10.17 -12.55
N ALA A 27 3.89 -9.94 -13.51
CA ALA A 27 4.16 -9.12 -14.69
C ALA A 27 4.58 -7.67 -14.37
N GLU A 28 4.08 -7.08 -13.27
CA GLU A 28 4.41 -5.71 -12.82
C GLU A 28 5.21 -5.69 -11.50
N ALA A 29 5.58 -6.85 -10.96
CA ALA A 29 6.26 -6.99 -9.68
C ALA A 29 7.67 -6.38 -9.62
N HIS A 30 8.27 -6.07 -10.78
CA HIS A 30 9.57 -5.38 -10.87
C HIS A 30 9.46 -3.86 -10.63
N GLU A 31 8.27 -3.28 -10.77
CA GLU A 31 8.04 -1.82 -10.66
C GLU A 31 7.01 -1.42 -9.60
N ARG A 32 6.24 -2.39 -9.08
CA ARG A 32 5.23 -2.19 -8.03
C ARG A 32 5.61 -2.84 -6.72
N CYS A 33 5.28 -2.17 -5.61
CA CYS A 33 5.51 -2.69 -4.26
C CYS A 33 4.62 -3.91 -4.00
N TRP A 34 5.19 -5.01 -3.52
CA TRP A 34 4.46 -6.27 -3.38
C TRP A 34 3.37 -6.22 -2.31
N ARG A 35 3.49 -5.33 -1.32
CA ARG A 35 2.47 -5.10 -0.30
C ARG A 35 1.38 -4.13 -0.75
N CYS A 36 1.76 -2.94 -1.21
CA CYS A 36 0.77 -1.87 -1.46
C CYS A 36 0.33 -1.74 -2.93
N GLY A 37 0.95 -2.48 -3.86
CA GLY A 37 0.54 -2.55 -5.27
C GLY A 37 0.86 -1.32 -6.11
N TYR A 38 1.44 -0.30 -5.50
CA TYR A 38 1.73 0.93 -6.20
C TYR A 38 3.10 0.94 -6.87
N LYS A 39 3.19 1.62 -8.03
CA LYS A 39 4.46 1.94 -8.67
C LYS A 39 5.35 2.79 -7.76
N SER A 40 6.61 2.41 -7.62
CA SER A 40 7.60 3.09 -6.78
C SER A 40 9.02 2.65 -7.12
N LYS A 41 10.02 3.39 -6.59
CA LYS A 41 11.37 2.86 -6.51
C LYS A 41 11.40 1.77 -5.44
N LEU A 42 11.64 0.53 -5.87
CA LEU A 42 11.64 -0.63 -4.98
C LEU A 42 12.98 -0.81 -4.28
N GLU A 43 12.91 -1.33 -3.06
CA GLU A 43 14.02 -1.72 -2.22
C GLU A 43 13.98 -3.25 -2.03
N ARG A 44 15.16 -3.85 -1.89
CA ARG A 44 15.30 -5.27 -1.53
C ARG A 44 15.08 -5.40 -0.03
N CYS A 45 13.97 -6.02 0.35
CA CYS A 45 13.64 -6.30 1.73
C CYS A 45 13.96 -7.75 2.03
N HIS A 46 14.75 -7.98 3.08
CA HIS A 46 15.07 -9.34 3.52
C HIS A 46 13.87 -9.94 4.26
N ILE A 47 13.50 -11.17 3.90
CA ILE A 47 12.49 -11.98 4.59
C ILE A 47 13.01 -12.36 5.98
N ILE A 48 14.19 -12.97 6.03
CA ILE A 48 14.99 -13.14 7.24
C ILE A 48 16.03 -12.02 7.26
N PRO A 49 16.06 -11.14 8.27
CA PRO A 49 16.98 -10.00 8.29
C PRO A 49 18.46 -10.38 8.17
N ASP A 50 19.25 -9.56 7.48
CA ASP A 50 20.71 -9.73 7.34
C ASP A 50 21.42 -9.78 8.71
N SER A 51 20.98 -8.97 9.67
CA SER A 51 21.47 -8.98 11.07
C SER A 51 21.22 -10.31 11.80
N MET A 52 20.33 -11.16 11.24
CA MET A 52 20.02 -12.50 11.72
C MET A 52 20.57 -13.59 10.80
N ALA A 53 21.57 -13.25 9.97
CA ALA A 53 22.22 -14.11 8.97
C ALA A 53 21.29 -14.59 7.84
N GLY A 54 20.28 -13.78 7.48
CA GLY A 54 19.50 -14.03 6.28
C GLY A 54 20.31 -13.72 5.01
N PRO A 55 20.32 -14.62 4.00
CA PRO A 55 21.15 -14.45 2.82
C PRO A 55 20.63 -13.36 1.86
N ASP A 56 21.53 -12.75 1.09
CA ASP A 56 21.23 -11.87 -0.04
C ASP A 56 21.01 -12.72 -1.31
N GLU A 57 19.92 -13.49 -1.32
CA GLU A 57 19.53 -14.41 -2.38
C GLU A 57 18.06 -14.23 -2.76
N PRO A 58 17.64 -14.53 -4.01
CA PRO A 58 16.25 -14.37 -4.45
C PRO A 58 15.21 -14.96 -3.49
N SER A 59 15.50 -16.16 -2.95
CA SER A 59 14.65 -16.90 -2.03
C SER A 59 14.45 -16.27 -0.65
N ASN A 60 15.22 -15.23 -0.31
CA ASN A 60 15.13 -14.51 0.96
C ASN A 60 14.83 -13.02 0.78
N LEU A 61 14.51 -12.57 -0.43
CA LEU A 61 14.25 -11.16 -0.73
C LEU A 61 12.84 -10.97 -1.30
N VAL A 62 12.21 -9.85 -0.94
CA VAL A 62 10.97 -9.34 -1.56
C VAL A 62 11.16 -7.87 -1.96
N LEU A 63 10.36 -7.38 -2.90
CA LEU A 63 10.47 -5.99 -3.37
C LEU A 63 9.37 -5.10 -2.78
N LEU A 64 9.79 -4.09 -2.02
CA LEU A 64 8.88 -3.17 -1.33
C LEU A 64 9.24 -1.72 -1.62
N CYS A 65 8.26 -0.82 -1.59
CA CYS A 65 8.57 0.61 -1.52
C CYS A 65 9.17 0.96 -0.16
N HIS A 66 9.91 2.06 -0.07
CA HIS A 66 10.57 2.53 1.15
C HIS A 66 9.67 2.49 2.40
N ARG A 67 8.43 2.97 2.27
CA ARG A 67 7.46 2.99 3.37
C ARG A 67 7.06 1.58 3.83
N CYS A 68 6.77 0.68 2.89
CA CYS A 68 6.42 -0.69 3.25
C CYS A 68 7.62 -1.44 3.82
N HIS A 69 8.83 -1.22 3.28
CA HIS A 69 10.05 -1.83 3.79
C HIS A 69 10.29 -1.48 5.26
N ARG A 70 10.07 -0.21 5.67
CA ARG A 70 10.17 0.21 7.07
C ARG A 70 9.20 -0.49 8.03
N GLU A 71 8.05 -0.93 7.53
CA GLU A 71 7.03 -1.63 8.31
C GLU A 71 7.19 -3.17 8.26
N ALA A 72 8.11 -3.68 7.45
CA ALA A 72 8.26 -5.11 7.24
C ALA A 72 8.66 -5.84 8.53
N PRO A 73 8.14 -7.06 8.77
CA PRO A 73 8.46 -7.83 9.96
C PRO A 73 9.95 -8.20 10.00
N ASN A 74 10.59 -8.00 11.16
CA ASN A 74 12.02 -8.29 11.39
C ASN A 74 12.21 -9.49 12.32
N VAL A 75 11.78 -10.67 11.88
CA VAL A 75 11.81 -11.93 12.66
C VAL A 75 12.41 -13.07 11.84
N LYS A 76 12.93 -14.11 12.51
CA LYS A 76 13.60 -15.24 11.82
C LYS A 76 12.69 -16.17 11.04
N ASP A 77 11.40 -16.22 11.39
CA ASP A 77 10.46 -17.12 10.72
C ASP A 77 9.98 -16.48 9.40
N PRO A 78 10.38 -17.02 8.23
CA PRO A 78 10.12 -16.40 6.94
C PRO A 78 8.63 -16.38 6.58
N ARG A 79 7.79 -17.20 7.23
CA ARG A 79 6.35 -17.25 6.96
C ARG A 79 5.67 -15.90 7.24
N PHE A 80 6.15 -15.16 8.24
CA PHE A 80 5.50 -13.93 8.66
C PHE A 80 5.61 -12.80 7.66
N MET A 81 6.64 -12.77 6.80
CA MET A 81 6.71 -11.79 5.70
C MET A 81 5.55 -11.99 4.73
N TRP A 82 5.33 -13.23 4.29
CA TRP A 82 4.27 -13.56 3.34
C TRP A 82 2.88 -13.42 3.93
N ILE A 83 2.68 -13.83 5.19
CA ILE A 83 1.43 -13.59 5.93
C ILE A 83 1.14 -12.09 5.97
N TRP A 84 2.15 -11.27 6.30
CA TRP A 84 2.00 -9.82 6.37
C TRP A 84 1.71 -9.20 5.00
N ILE A 85 2.43 -9.56 3.92
CA ILE A 85 2.15 -9.04 2.58
C ILE A 85 0.71 -9.38 2.16
N ARG A 86 0.32 -10.66 2.30
CA ARG A 86 -0.99 -11.14 1.85
C ARG A 86 -2.16 -10.59 2.65
N ALA A 87 -1.95 -10.30 3.95
CA ALA A 87 -2.98 -9.69 4.80
C ALA A 87 -3.43 -8.31 4.32
N TYR A 88 -2.66 -7.65 3.45
CA TYR A 88 -3.05 -6.38 2.86
C TYR A 88 -3.24 -6.42 1.33
N GLY A 89 -3.44 -7.61 0.75
CA GLY A 89 -3.79 -7.75 -0.65
C GLY A 89 -5.02 -6.93 -1.02
N THR A 90 -4.93 -6.14 -2.09
CA THR A 90 -6.05 -5.35 -2.62
C THR A 90 -6.40 -5.78 -4.03
N SER A 91 -7.69 -5.86 -4.36
CA SER A 91 -8.18 -6.29 -5.69
C SER A 91 -7.85 -5.33 -6.84
N PHE A 92 -7.51 -4.08 -6.54
CA PHE A 92 -7.20 -3.07 -7.54
C PHE A 92 -5.93 -2.33 -7.17
N TYR A 93 -5.08 -2.08 -8.17
CA TYR A 93 -3.91 -1.24 -8.01
C TYR A 93 -4.24 0.14 -7.49
N ASP A 94 -3.28 0.69 -6.78
CA ASP A 94 -3.30 2.07 -6.31
C ASP A 94 -4.49 2.41 -5.36
N THR A 95 -5.12 1.38 -4.76
CA THR A 95 -6.22 1.55 -3.79
C THR A 95 -5.81 1.37 -2.33
N PHE A 96 -4.68 0.70 -2.07
CA PHE A 96 -4.23 0.35 -0.71
C PHE A 96 -4.26 1.53 0.26
N TRP A 97 -3.67 2.68 -0.08
CA TRP A 97 -3.57 3.80 0.87
C TRP A 97 -4.92 4.47 1.08
N THR A 98 -5.78 4.48 0.05
CA THR A 98 -7.16 4.97 0.17
C THR A 98 -7.97 4.09 1.12
N LEU A 99 -7.90 2.76 0.96
CA LEU A 99 -8.58 1.82 1.86
C LEU A 99 -8.09 1.99 3.31
N ARG A 100 -6.77 2.12 3.51
CA ARG A 100 -6.20 2.43 4.83
C ARG A 100 -6.69 3.76 5.38
N GLY A 101 -6.86 4.77 4.54
CA GLY A 101 -7.44 6.05 4.92
C GLY A 101 -8.92 5.95 5.31
N MET A 102 -9.70 5.09 4.66
CA MET A 102 -11.10 4.81 5.05
C MET A 102 -11.17 4.09 6.39
N GLU A 103 -10.31 3.10 6.64
CA GLU A 103 -10.19 2.47 7.96
C GLU A 103 -9.79 3.49 9.04
N GLU A 104 -8.87 4.39 8.72
CA GLU A 104 -8.42 5.45 9.65
C GLU A 104 -9.54 6.45 9.93
N PHE A 105 -10.32 6.81 8.90
CA PHE A 105 -11.53 7.61 9.04
C PHE A 105 -12.52 6.96 10.01
N GLU A 106 -12.83 5.68 9.83
CA GLU A 106 -13.75 4.96 10.72
C GLU A 106 -13.26 4.96 12.18
N LYS A 107 -11.96 4.80 12.40
CA LYS A 107 -11.36 4.88 13.74
C LYS A 107 -11.46 6.28 14.33
N MET A 108 -11.18 7.32 13.56
CA MET A 108 -11.16 8.71 14.01
C MET A 108 -12.57 9.23 14.30
N PHE A 109 -13.51 9.00 13.39
CA PHE A 109 -14.84 9.61 13.40
C PHE A 109 -15.97 8.67 13.84
N LYS A 110 -15.65 7.40 14.13
CA LYS A 110 -16.59 6.38 14.64
C LYS A 110 -17.80 6.13 13.73
N ARG A 111 -17.64 6.38 12.43
CA ARG A 111 -18.63 6.12 11.37
C ARG A 111 -17.93 5.89 10.03
N LYS A 112 -18.64 5.31 9.06
CA LYS A 112 -18.14 5.16 7.69
C LYS A 112 -18.06 6.51 6.96
N PRO A 113 -17.06 6.71 6.08
CA PRO A 113 -17.05 7.86 5.18
C PRO A 113 -18.16 7.71 4.12
N PHE A 114 -18.67 8.84 3.67
CA PHE A 114 -19.69 9.01 2.62
C PHE A 114 -21.03 8.32 2.90
N ALA A 115 -21.33 8.00 4.17
CA ALA A 115 -22.55 7.27 4.55
C ALA A 115 -23.85 7.99 4.14
N GLU A 116 -23.83 9.32 4.01
CA GLU A 116 -25.00 10.13 3.62
C GLU A 116 -25.10 10.37 2.11
N PHE A 117 -24.07 10.03 1.32
CA PHE A 117 -23.98 10.47 -0.08
C PHE A 117 -25.02 9.77 -0.96
N GLU A 118 -25.27 8.48 -0.73
CA GLU A 118 -26.30 7.72 -1.44
C GLU A 118 -27.69 8.27 -1.13
N ALA A 119 -28.01 8.51 0.14
CA ALA A 119 -29.30 9.07 0.56
C ALA A 119 -29.55 10.48 -0.02
N ARG A 120 -28.50 11.25 -0.31
CA ARG A 120 -28.58 12.59 -0.90
C ARG A 120 -28.42 12.61 -2.43
N ASN A 121 -28.30 11.46 -3.10
CA ASN A 121 -28.08 11.36 -4.54
C ASN A 121 -26.91 12.22 -5.06
N ILE A 122 -25.83 12.32 -4.30
CA ILE A 122 -24.64 13.06 -4.72
C ILE A 122 -23.95 12.26 -5.83
N SER A 123 -23.76 12.87 -7.00
CA SER A 123 -23.19 12.18 -8.16
C SER A 123 -21.69 11.90 -7.97
N GLN A 124 -21.22 10.80 -8.58
CA GLN A 124 -19.80 10.41 -8.56
C GLN A 124 -18.88 11.50 -9.13
N GLU A 125 -19.35 12.26 -10.11
CA GLU A 125 -18.59 13.36 -10.71
C GLU A 125 -18.35 14.51 -9.70
N VAL A 126 -19.38 14.87 -8.92
CA VAL A 126 -19.26 15.89 -7.86
C VAL A 126 -18.33 15.42 -6.76
N ILE A 127 -18.44 14.15 -6.34
CA ILE A 127 -17.55 13.55 -5.35
C ILE A 127 -16.11 13.59 -5.85
N ARG A 128 -15.87 13.19 -7.10
CA ARG A 128 -14.54 13.19 -7.71
C ARG A 128 -13.93 14.59 -7.79
N ALA A 129 -14.73 15.59 -8.17
CA ALA A 129 -14.27 16.97 -8.23
C ALA A 129 -13.89 17.50 -6.83
N ALA A 130 -14.73 17.27 -5.82
CA ALA A 130 -14.45 17.67 -4.45
C ALA A 130 -13.23 16.96 -3.86
N MET A 131 -13.08 15.66 -4.13
CA MET A 131 -11.89 14.88 -3.76
C MET A 131 -10.63 15.44 -4.40
N PHE A 132 -10.66 15.74 -5.70
CA PHE A 132 -9.51 16.31 -6.40
C PHE A 132 -9.07 17.66 -5.80
N GLU A 133 -10.02 18.54 -5.50
CA GLU A 133 -9.75 19.83 -4.87
C GLU A 133 -9.18 19.67 -3.44
N ALA A 134 -9.80 18.83 -2.61
CA ALA A 134 -9.34 18.58 -1.24
C ALA A 134 -7.95 17.90 -1.21
N MET A 135 -7.61 17.09 -2.22
CA MET A 135 -6.27 16.52 -2.35
C MET A 135 -5.22 17.57 -2.74
N GLN A 136 -5.58 18.64 -3.47
CA GLN A 136 -4.63 19.70 -3.81
C GLN A 136 -4.22 20.56 -2.61
N SER A 137 -5.03 20.61 -1.56
CA SER A 137 -4.70 21.31 -0.33
C SER A 137 -3.98 20.43 0.70
N ALA A 138 -3.78 19.13 0.40
CA ALA A 138 -3.06 18.20 1.24
C ALA A 138 -1.57 18.10 0.83
N THR A 139 -0.73 17.69 1.77
CA THR A 139 0.71 17.48 1.53
C THR A 139 1.11 16.04 1.83
N ILE A 140 2.24 15.62 1.24
CA ILE A 140 2.83 14.30 1.43
C ILE A 140 4.01 14.44 2.39
N HIS A 141 4.06 13.59 3.42
CA HIS A 141 5.21 13.54 4.30
C HIS A 141 6.49 13.17 3.53
N PHE A 142 7.58 13.83 3.88
CA PHE A 142 8.88 13.60 3.25
C PHE A 142 9.27 12.12 3.29
N GLY A 143 9.63 11.57 2.13
CA GLY A 143 10.06 10.18 1.99
C GLY A 143 8.93 9.15 1.88
N GLU A 144 7.66 9.52 2.03
CA GLU A 144 6.55 8.55 1.92
C GLU A 144 6.05 8.36 0.49
N GLY A 145 6.24 9.36 -0.37
CA GLY A 145 5.81 9.34 -1.78
C GLY A 145 4.30 9.42 -2.01
N ARG A 146 3.46 9.24 -0.97
CA ARG A 146 1.99 9.36 -0.98
C ARG A 146 1.44 9.86 0.35
N MET A 147 0.19 10.33 0.34
CA MET A 147 -0.52 10.69 1.55
C MET A 147 -0.65 9.48 2.49
N ASN A 148 -0.47 9.71 3.79
CA ASN A 148 -0.68 8.69 4.80
C ASN A 148 -2.18 8.50 5.10
N PRO A 149 -2.55 7.43 5.82
CA PRO A 149 -3.94 7.17 6.16
C PRO A 149 -4.65 8.30 6.90
N SER A 150 -3.99 9.00 7.83
CA SER A 150 -4.64 10.07 8.60
C SER A 150 -4.88 11.32 7.75
N THR A 151 -3.96 11.68 6.85
CA THR A 151 -4.17 12.72 5.84
C THR A 151 -5.36 12.37 4.94
N ILE A 152 -5.42 11.14 4.43
CA ILE A 152 -6.54 10.69 3.58
C ILE A 152 -7.85 10.77 4.37
N ALA A 153 -7.91 10.29 5.61
CA ALA A 153 -9.09 10.38 6.46
C ALA A 153 -9.58 11.83 6.64
N CYS A 154 -8.67 12.76 6.92
CA CYS A 154 -9.02 14.19 7.02
C CYS A 154 -9.51 14.76 5.68
N VAL A 155 -8.93 14.37 4.55
CA VAL A 155 -9.41 14.76 3.21
C VAL A 155 -10.83 14.25 2.96
N LEU A 156 -11.13 12.99 3.29
CA LEU A 156 -12.48 12.43 3.16
C LEU A 156 -13.50 13.23 3.98
N TYR A 157 -13.13 13.61 5.22
CA TYR A 157 -13.99 14.43 6.09
C TYR A 157 -14.25 15.82 5.50
N GLN A 158 -13.22 16.49 4.97
CA GLN A 158 -13.37 17.80 4.32
C GLN A 158 -14.31 17.75 3.11
N VAL A 159 -14.27 16.66 2.33
CA VAL A 159 -15.18 16.45 1.21
C VAL A 159 -16.62 16.29 1.68
N GLU A 160 -16.86 15.51 2.72
CA GLU A 160 -18.19 15.40 3.31
C GLU A 160 -18.69 16.74 3.85
N GLU A 161 -17.87 17.46 4.60
CA GLU A 161 -18.22 18.79 5.08
C GLU A 161 -18.57 19.75 3.95
N LYS A 162 -17.85 19.69 2.83
CA LYS A 162 -18.12 20.55 1.67
C LYS A 162 -19.43 20.20 0.98
N LEU A 163 -19.76 18.91 0.87
CA LEU A 163 -20.89 18.42 0.08
C LEU A 163 -22.18 18.21 0.87
N LEU A 164 -22.11 18.15 2.21
CA LEU A 164 -23.28 17.96 3.09
C LEU A 164 -23.78 19.24 3.76
N LYS A 165 -23.02 20.34 3.66
CA LYS A 165 -23.48 21.69 3.99
C LYS A 165 -24.49 22.17 2.96
#